data_AF-L7J3K0-F1
#
_entry.id   AF-L7J3K0-F1
#
_cell.length_a   1.000
_cell.length_b   1.000
_cell.length_c   1.000
_cell.angle_alpha   90.00
_cell.angle_beta   90.00
_cell.angle_gamma   90.00
#
_symmetry.space_group_name_H-M   'P 1'
#
loop_
_entity.id
_entity.type
_entity.pdbx_description
1 polymer ?
#
loop_
_entity_poly.entity_id
_entity_poly.type
_entity_poly.pdbx_seq_one_letter_code
_entity_poly.pdbx_strand_id
1 'polypeptide(L)'
;MPSERDYQIAPIVQESVMHNTKIVSNVQTLTASLFGVAAGILGLESYSGFLFYVIFSFLTTAIFYVFRVAPTSLSAGKGFLDSSRYFKGPFELWTGGLFGGLAGFILTWTLFYGLVRA
;
A
#
# COMPACT_ATOMS: atom_id res chain seq x y z
N MET A 1 11.30 13.84 -18.43
CA MET A 1 10.27 13.08 -19.20
C MET A 1 10.98 11.93 -19.87
N PRO A 2 10.51 10.68 -19.74
CA PRO A 2 11.15 9.53 -20.39
C PRO A 2 11.09 9.73 -21.91
N SER A 3 12.20 9.45 -22.59
CA SER A 3 12.34 9.67 -24.03
C SER A 3 11.58 8.56 -24.79
N GLU A 4 11.06 8.84 -25.99
CA GLU A 4 10.40 7.79 -26.82
C GLU A 4 11.32 6.59 -27.07
N ARG A 5 12.65 6.79 -27.02
CA ARG A 5 13.64 5.73 -27.12
C ARG A 5 13.61 4.76 -25.93
N ASP A 6 13.29 5.24 -24.72
CA ASP A 6 13.20 4.40 -23.52
C ASP A 6 12.01 3.41 -23.62
N TYR A 7 10.90 3.85 -24.22
CA TYR A 7 9.73 3.00 -24.46
C TYR A 7 9.93 1.97 -25.56
N GLN A 8 10.87 2.21 -26.49
CA GLN A 8 11.25 1.23 -27.52
C GLN A 8 12.13 0.12 -26.94
N ILE A 9 12.95 0.42 -25.92
CA ILE A 9 13.84 -0.55 -25.26
C ILE A 9 13.08 -1.37 -24.20
N ALA A 10 12.15 -0.75 -23.47
CA ALA A 10 11.32 -1.39 -22.46
C ALA A 10 9.86 -0.91 -22.57
N PRO A 11 9.03 -1.54 -23.42
CA PRO A 11 7.64 -1.12 -23.59
C PRO A 11 6.85 -1.32 -22.30
N ILE A 12 6.09 -0.30 -21.89
CA ILE A 12 5.17 -0.43 -20.75
C ILE A 12 3.95 -1.24 -21.19
N VAL A 13 3.94 -2.51 -20.82
CA VAL A 13 2.79 -3.39 -21.00
C VAL A 13 1.71 -3.00 -19.99
N GLN A 14 0.60 -2.45 -20.47
CA GLN A 14 -0.49 -1.97 -19.59
C GLN A 14 -1.07 -3.08 -18.71
N GLU A 15 -1.18 -4.31 -19.22
CA GLU A 15 -1.64 -5.47 -18.44
C GLU A 15 -0.74 -5.75 -17.23
N SER A 16 0.58 -5.69 -17.40
CA SER A 16 1.52 -5.89 -16.29
C SER A 16 1.39 -4.80 -15.23
N VAL A 17 1.19 -3.55 -15.65
CA VAL A 17 0.95 -2.44 -14.71
C VAL A 17 -0.35 -2.64 -13.95
N MET A 18 -1.45 -2.97 -14.64
CA MET A 18 -2.74 -3.23 -14.01
C MET A 18 -2.69 -4.40 -13.03
N HIS A 19 -2.01 -5.49 -13.39
CA HIS A 19 -1.80 -6.64 -12.52
C HIS A 19 -1.01 -6.26 -11.25
N ASN A 20 0.07 -5.50 -11.40
CA ASN A 20 0.88 -5.03 -10.27
C ASN A 20 0.07 -4.12 -9.34
N THR A 21 -0.69 -3.17 -9.88
CA THR A 21 -1.59 -2.31 -9.10
C THR A 21 -2.65 -3.11 -8.36
N LYS A 22 -3.21 -4.16 -8.99
CA LYS A 22 -4.19 -5.05 -8.36
C LYS A 22 -3.59 -5.83 -7.19
N ILE A 23 -2.38 -6.37 -7.35
CA ILE A 23 -1.68 -7.08 -6.27
C ILE A 23 -1.44 -6.15 -5.08
N VAL A 24 -0.94 -4.94 -5.34
CA VAL A 24 -0.67 -3.95 -4.29
C VAL A 24 -1.96 -3.58 -3.53
N SER A 25 -3.03 -3.28 -4.27
CA SER A 25 -4.33 -2.94 -3.68
C SER A 25 -4.91 -4.09 -2.84
N ASN A 26 -4.79 -5.33 -3.30
CA ASN A 26 -5.23 -6.50 -2.54
C ASN A 26 -4.46 -6.64 -1.21
N VAL A 27 -3.13 -6.52 -1.25
CA VAL A 27 -2.30 -6.59 -0.03
C VAL A 27 -2.70 -5.47 0.93
N GLN A 28 -2.82 -4.24 0.45
CA GLN A 28 -3.20 -3.09 1.28
C GLN A 28 -4.58 -3.26 1.92
N THR A 29 -5.55 -3.79 1.18
CA THR A 29 -6.93 -4.01 1.67
C THR A 29 -6.98 -5.12 2.73
N LEU A 30 -6.29 -6.25 2.49
CA LEU A 30 -6.21 -7.35 3.44
C LEU A 30 -5.46 -6.98 4.72
N THR A 31 -4.36 -6.24 4.56
CA THR A 31 -3.58 -5.78 5.71
C THR A 31 -4.33 -4.71 6.51
N ALA A 32 -5.09 -3.82 5.85
CA ALA A 32 -5.95 -2.85 6.51
C ALA A 32 -7.05 -3.51 7.36
N SER A 33 -7.69 -4.59 6.87
CA SER A 33 -8.68 -5.31 7.66
C SER A 33 -8.05 -6.03 8.85
N LEU A 34 -6.88 -6.66 8.69
CA LEU A 34 -6.13 -7.28 9.80
C LEU A 34 -5.75 -6.26 10.89
N PHE A 35 -5.31 -5.06 10.51
CA PHE A 35 -5.03 -4.00 11.47
C PHE A 35 -6.29 -3.44 12.14
N GLY A 36 -7.43 -3.45 11.44
CA GLY A 36 -8.72 -3.11 12.05
C GLY A 36 -9.09 -4.10 13.15
N VAL A 37 -8.91 -5.40 12.91
CA VAL A 37 -9.06 -6.44 13.95
C VAL A 37 -8.14 -6.18 15.14
N ALA A 38 -6.85 -5.91 14.90
CA ALA A 38 -5.89 -5.62 15.98
C ALA A 38 -6.28 -4.37 16.78
N ALA A 39 -6.69 -3.29 16.12
CA ALA A 39 -7.14 -2.06 16.79
C ALA A 39 -8.44 -2.27 17.59
N GLY A 40 -9.35 -3.09 17.09
CA GLY A 40 -10.58 -3.47 17.77
C GLY A 40 -10.33 -4.28 19.05
N ILE A 41 -9.43 -5.26 18.99
CA ILE A 41 -9.05 -6.08 20.15
C ILE A 41 -8.33 -5.24 21.21
N LEU A 42 -7.42 -4.36 20.79
CA LEU A 42 -6.71 -3.44 21.69
C LEU A 42 -7.63 -2.38 22.32
N GLY A 43 -8.85 -2.21 21.80
CA GLY A 43 -9.80 -1.23 22.30
C GLY A 43 -9.36 0.23 22.03
N LEU A 44 -8.56 0.45 20.98
CA LEU A 44 -8.17 1.81 20.60
C LEU A 44 -9.39 2.60 20.14
N GLU A 45 -9.58 3.80 20.68
CA GLU A 45 -10.72 4.67 20.38
C GLU A 45 -10.29 5.96 19.67
N SER A 46 -11.22 6.52 18.88
CA SER A 46 -11.12 7.87 18.31
C SER A 46 -9.79 8.08 17.55
N TYR A 47 -9.05 9.15 17.83
CA TYR A 47 -7.81 9.52 17.14
C TYR A 47 -6.72 8.44 17.19
N SER A 48 -6.68 7.64 18.27
CA SER A 48 -5.63 6.63 18.45
C SER A 48 -5.74 5.50 17.41
N GLY A 49 -6.96 5.08 17.06
CA GLY A 49 -7.19 4.07 16.02
C GLY A 49 -6.90 4.60 14.61
N PHE A 50 -7.21 5.87 14.32
CA PHE A 50 -6.84 6.49 13.04
C PHE A 50 -5.32 6.66 12.91
N LEU A 51 -4.63 7.06 13.97
CA LEU A 51 -3.17 7.17 13.97
C LEU A 51 -2.52 5.79 13.76
N PHE A 52 -3.07 4.76 14.41
CA PHE A 52 -2.67 3.37 14.20
C PHE A 52 -2.82 2.98 12.72
N TYR A 53 -3.98 3.22 12.12
CA TYR A 53 -4.20 2.95 10.69
C TYR A 53 -3.16 3.63 9.79
N VAL A 54 -2.93 4.92 9.98
CA VAL A 54 -2.01 5.70 9.15
C VAL A 54 -0.58 5.16 9.27
N ILE A 55 -0.08 4.96 10.49
CA ILE A 55 1.27 4.44 10.73
C ILE A 55 1.45 3.05 10.10
N PHE A 56 0.50 2.14 10.33
CA PHE A 56 0.60 0.78 9.84
C PHE A 56 0.38 0.65 8.33
N SER A 57 -0.43 1.53 7.73
CA SER A 57 -0.59 1.61 6.27
C SER A 57 0.68 2.11 5.58
N PHE A 58 1.33 3.15 6.14
CA PHE A 58 2.65 3.59 5.68
C PHE A 58 3.71 2.51 5.89
N LEU A 59 3.70 1.82 7.04
CA LEU A 59 4.63 0.73 7.33
C LEU A 59 4.49 -0.43 6.34
N THR A 60 3.25 -0.84 6.03
CA THR A 60 2.98 -1.90 5.05
C THR A 60 3.49 -1.52 3.67
N THR A 61 3.22 -0.28 3.25
CA THR A 61 3.70 0.24 1.97
C THR A 61 5.22 0.35 1.93
N ALA A 62 5.85 0.77 3.04
CA ALA A 62 7.30 0.84 3.18
C ALA A 62 7.96 -0.55 3.17
N ILE A 63 7.40 -1.54 3.87
CA ILE A 63 7.88 -2.93 3.84
C ILE A 63 7.75 -3.49 2.42
N PHE A 64 6.59 -3.31 1.77
CA PHE A 64 6.41 -3.75 0.39
C PHE A 64 7.40 -3.08 -0.56
N TYR A 65 7.65 -1.78 -0.37
CA TYR A 65 8.64 -1.03 -1.12
C TYR A 65 10.06 -1.59 -0.91
N VAL A 66 10.50 -1.75 0.35
CA VAL A 66 11.85 -2.22 0.69
C VAL A 66 12.08 -3.66 0.24
N PHE A 67 11.12 -4.57 0.40
CA PHE A 67 11.32 -5.97 0.08
C PHE A 67 11.14 -6.32 -1.40
N ARG A 68 10.24 -5.62 -2.13
CA ARG A 68 9.91 -5.97 -3.53
C ARG A 68 10.37 -4.94 -4.56
N VAL A 69 10.39 -3.66 -4.21
CA VAL A 69 10.64 -2.57 -5.17
C VAL A 69 12.10 -2.08 -5.10
N ALA A 70 12.63 -1.87 -3.91
CA ALA A 70 13.99 -1.38 -3.68
C ALA A 70 15.11 -2.28 -4.24
N PRO A 71 15.12 -3.62 -4.04
CA PRO A 71 16.20 -4.46 -4.59
C PRO A 71 16.22 -4.44 -6.13
N THR A 72 15.04 -4.32 -6.73
CA THR A 72 14.84 -4.34 -8.18
C THR A 72 15.07 -2.97 -8.83
N SER A 73 14.85 -1.88 -8.08
CA SER A 73 15.14 -0.50 -8.49
C SER A 73 16.64 -0.17 -8.37
N LEU A 74 17.30 -0.65 -7.31
CA LEU A 74 18.73 -0.46 -7.08
C LEU A 74 19.58 -1.21 -8.11
N SER A 75 19.16 -2.41 -8.53
CA SER A 75 19.78 -3.16 -9.63
C SER A 75 19.65 -2.46 -11.01
N ALA A 76 18.82 -1.43 -11.12
CA ALA A 76 18.55 -0.70 -12.36
C ALA A 76 19.17 0.72 -12.37
N GLY A 77 19.95 1.08 -11.34
CA GLY A 77 20.64 2.38 -11.26
C GLY A 77 19.72 3.59 -11.05
N LYS A 78 18.44 3.39 -10.71
CA LYS A 78 17.47 4.46 -10.44
C LYS A 78 17.44 4.78 -8.95
N GLY A 79 17.19 6.05 -8.62
CA GLY A 79 17.24 6.55 -7.24
C GLY A 79 16.28 5.81 -6.30
N PHE A 80 16.63 5.81 -5.01
CA PHE A 80 15.97 5.06 -3.92
C PHE A 80 14.48 5.37 -3.71
N LEU A 81 13.88 6.27 -4.49
CA LEU A 81 12.46 6.69 -4.43
C LEU A 81 11.76 6.65 -5.80
N ASP A 82 12.46 6.25 -6.86
CA ASP A 82 11.93 6.34 -8.22
C ASP A 82 11.26 5.01 -8.64
N SER A 83 9.99 4.84 -8.24
CA SER A 83 9.14 3.69 -8.62
C SER A 83 8.67 3.72 -10.10
N SER A 84 9.19 4.64 -10.91
CA SER A 84 8.76 4.88 -12.31
C SER A 84 8.92 3.66 -13.24
N ARG A 85 9.64 2.59 -12.84
CA ARG A 85 9.80 1.38 -13.66
C ARG A 85 8.59 0.45 -13.62
N TYR A 86 7.86 0.42 -12.51
CA TYR A 86 6.75 -0.53 -12.30
C TYR A 86 5.40 0.15 -12.12
N PHE A 87 5.39 1.43 -11.74
CA PHE A 87 4.17 2.21 -11.48
C PHE A 87 4.21 3.56 -12.21
N LYS A 88 3.04 4.04 -12.62
CA LYS A 88 2.90 5.30 -13.37
C LYS A 88 3.28 6.52 -12.52
N GLY A 89 3.24 6.41 -11.19
CA GLY A 89 3.81 7.40 -10.29
C GLY A 89 4.20 6.83 -8.91
N PRO A 90 5.22 7.41 -8.25
CA PRO A 90 5.60 7.01 -6.90
C PRO A 90 4.50 7.32 -5.88
N PHE A 91 3.71 8.37 -6.07
CA PHE A 91 2.61 8.71 -5.17
C PHE A 91 1.43 7.72 -5.24
N GLU A 92 1.20 7.08 -6.39
CA GLU A 92 0.08 6.14 -6.57
C GLU A 92 0.17 4.94 -5.63
N LEU A 93 1.39 4.48 -5.36
CA LEU A 93 1.67 3.42 -4.38
C LEU A 93 1.35 3.84 -2.94
N TRP A 94 1.69 5.08 -2.59
CA TRP A 94 1.61 5.58 -1.22
C TRP A 94 0.21 6.06 -0.86
N THR A 95 -0.49 6.73 -1.79
CA THR A 95 -1.82 7.28 -1.54
C THR A 95 -2.95 6.33 -1.93
N GLY A 96 -2.75 5.48 -2.94
CA GLY A 96 -3.78 4.54 -3.42
C GLY A 96 -4.23 3.55 -2.35
N GLY A 97 -3.29 3.04 -1.55
CA GLY A 97 -3.59 2.11 -0.46
C GLY A 97 -4.30 2.70 0.74
N LEU A 98 -3.95 3.96 1.06
CA LEU A 98 -4.47 4.64 2.24
C LEU A 98 -5.99 4.85 2.15
N PHE A 99 -6.51 5.15 0.97
CA PHE A 99 -7.95 5.33 0.78
C PHE A 99 -8.67 4.01 0.49
N GLY A 100 -8.04 3.09 -0.24
CA GLY A 100 -8.64 1.78 -0.57
C GLY A 100 -8.90 0.90 0.65
N GLY A 101 -7.99 0.90 1.64
CA GLY A 101 -8.09 0.06 2.83
C GLY A 101 -8.96 0.64 3.97
N LEU A 102 -9.31 1.93 3.92
CA LEU A 102 -9.86 2.66 5.07
C LEU A 102 -11.25 2.13 5.49
N ALA A 103 -12.13 1.87 4.53
CA ALA A 103 -13.46 1.34 4.82
C ALA A 103 -13.38 -0.07 5.46
N GLY A 104 -12.48 -0.93 4.95
CA GLY A 104 -12.26 -2.27 5.49
C GLY A 104 -11.67 -2.24 6.90
N PHE A 105 -10.76 -1.30 7.16
CA PHE A 105 -10.22 -1.04 8.49
C PHE A 105 -11.33 -0.62 9.47
N ILE A 106 -12.14 0.40 9.14
CA ILE A 106 -13.20 0.89 10.05
C ILE A 106 -14.25 -0.19 10.33
N LEU A 107 -14.63 -0.97 9.32
CA LEU A 107 -15.61 -2.05 9.47
C LEU A 107 -15.12 -3.12 10.46
N THR A 108 -13.89 -3.60 10.28
CA THR A 108 -13.32 -4.64 11.16
C THR A 108 -12.97 -4.10 12.54
N TRP A 109 -12.52 -2.84 12.62
CA TRP A 109 -12.28 -2.14 13.87
C TRP A 109 -13.55 -2.06 14.71
N THR A 110 -14.65 -1.53 14.16
CA THR A 110 -15.90 -1.38 14.93
C THR A 110 -16.52 -2.72 15.32
N LEU A 111 -16.42 -3.74 14.44
CA LEU A 111 -16.94 -5.09 14.72
C LEU A 111 -16.20 -5.77 15.88
N PHE A 112 -14.86 -5.83 15.82
CA PHE A 112 -14.08 -6.46 16.88
C PHE A 112 -14.04 -5.62 18.15
N TYR A 113 -14.09 -4.29 18.00
CA TYR A 113 -14.33 -3.39 19.10
C TYR A 113 -15.64 -3.86 19.78
N GLY A 114 -16.78 -3.85 19.11
CA GLY A 114 -18.06 -4.29 19.68
C GLY A 114 -18.02 -5.67 20.33
N LEU A 115 -17.37 -6.66 19.71
CA LEU A 115 -17.30 -8.03 20.22
C LEU A 115 -16.55 -8.17 21.56
N VAL A 116 -15.46 -7.44 21.76
CA VAL A 116 -14.59 -7.60 22.94
C VAL A 116 -15.14 -6.87 24.18
N ARG A 117 -15.96 -5.84 23.99
CA ARG A 117 -16.49 -5.00 25.08
C ARG A 117 -18.02 -5.05 25.21
N ALA A 118 -18.67 -5.98 24.50
CA ALA A 118 -20.05 -6.36 24.75
C ALA A 118 -20.11 -7.33 25.94
#